data_AF-Q9UTC2-F1
#
_entry.id   AF-Q9UTC2-F1
#
_cell.length_a   1.000
_cell.length_b   1.000
_cell.length_c   1.000
_cell.angle_alpha   90.00
_cell.angle_beta   90.00
_cell.angle_gamma   90.00
#
_symmetry.space_group_name_H-M   'P 1'
#
loop_
_entity.id
_entity.type
_entity.pdbx_description
1 polymer ?
#
loop_
_entity_poly.entity_id
_entity_poly.type
_entity_poly.pdbx_seq_one_letter_code
_entity_poly.pdbx_strand_id
1 'polypeptide(L)'
;MNNFKENDEKSTFGQYAELDKILDLKKGIPEDPCSLQYYFDQMAMCLTVFSQMNHYYRYGEYNRCKGNFKDFKWCLSTKSKAHEEAQEGLRKRRLQQWMKFRQGPNSEDIWKMRTSPKSSE
;
A
#
# COMPACT_ATOMS: atom_id res chain seq x y z
N MET A 1 16.70 -21.50 12.04
CA MET A 1 16.17 -20.17 11.69
C MET A 1 16.16 -19.87 10.19
N ASN A 2 17.13 -20.31 9.39
CA ASN A 2 17.15 -20.03 7.93
C ASN A 2 15.95 -20.63 7.19
N ASN A 3 15.58 -21.89 7.47
CA ASN A 3 14.42 -22.54 6.84
C ASN A 3 13.10 -21.79 7.07
N PHE A 4 12.89 -21.20 8.26
CA PHE A 4 11.64 -20.48 8.54
C PHE A 4 11.53 -19.21 7.70
N LYS A 5 12.60 -18.40 7.65
CA LYS A 5 12.64 -17.19 6.80
C LYS A 5 12.50 -17.54 5.32
N GLU A 6 13.16 -18.60 4.87
CA GLU A 6 13.08 -19.06 3.49
C GLU A 6 11.67 -19.57 3.13
N ASN A 7 11.01 -20.29 4.03
CA ASN A 7 9.62 -20.73 3.83
C ASN A 7 8.64 -19.55 3.80
N ASP A 8 8.83 -18.57 4.68
CA ASP A 8 8.00 -17.36 4.73
C ASP A 8 8.18 -16.53 3.44
N GLU A 9 9.41 -16.41 2.94
CA GLU A 9 9.77 -15.77 1.66
C GLU A 9 9.18 -16.52 0.45
N LYS A 10 9.25 -17.85 0.43
CA LYS A 10 8.59 -18.68 -0.61
C LYS A 10 7.08 -18.52 -0.59
N SER A 11 6.47 -18.43 0.59
CA SER A 11 5.02 -18.23 0.74
C SER A 11 4.60 -16.87 0.19
N THR A 12 5.36 -15.81 0.52
CA THR A 12 5.11 -14.46 0.00
C THR A 12 5.30 -14.43 -1.50
N PHE A 13 6.34 -15.07 -2.05
CA PHE A 13 6.55 -15.17 -3.49
C PHE A 13 5.37 -15.87 -4.21
N GLY A 14 4.85 -16.96 -3.64
CA GLY A 14 3.67 -17.65 -4.15
C GLY A 14 2.43 -16.75 -4.19
N GLN A 15 2.21 -15.96 -3.13
CA GLN A 15 1.16 -14.95 -3.12
C GLN A 15 1.37 -13.92 -4.24
N TYR A 16 2.59 -13.40 -4.43
CA TYR A 16 2.89 -12.41 -5.50
C TYR A 16 2.55 -12.94 -6.88
N ALA A 17 2.91 -14.19 -7.19
CA ALA A 17 2.59 -14.82 -8.46
C ALA A 17 1.06 -14.94 -8.66
N GLU A 18 0.31 -15.27 -7.62
CA GLU A 18 -1.15 -15.36 -7.70
C GLU A 18 -1.82 -13.99 -7.87
N LEU A 19 -1.38 -12.98 -7.11
CA LEU A 19 -1.93 -11.63 -7.24
C LEU A 19 -1.58 -11.00 -8.59
N ASP A 20 -0.37 -11.25 -9.12
CA ASP A 20 0.00 -10.76 -10.44
C ASP A 20 -0.92 -11.34 -11.52
N LYS A 21 -1.29 -12.64 -11.44
CA LYS A 21 -2.31 -13.22 -12.33
C LYS A 21 -3.68 -12.54 -12.20
N ILE A 22 -4.12 -12.26 -10.97
CA ILE A 22 -5.39 -11.55 -10.73
C ILE A 22 -5.34 -10.12 -11.31
N LEU A 23 -4.20 -9.44 -11.19
CA LEU A 23 -4.01 -8.11 -11.74
C LEU A 23 -3.70 -8.09 -13.24
N ASP A 24 -3.30 -9.22 -13.84
CA ASP A 24 -2.97 -9.31 -15.27
C ASP A 24 -4.18 -9.07 -16.18
N LEU A 25 -5.40 -9.17 -15.62
CA LEU A 25 -6.65 -8.73 -16.25
C LEU A 25 -6.60 -7.27 -16.76
N LYS A 26 -5.63 -6.46 -16.35
CA LYS A 26 -5.45 -5.07 -16.78
C LYS A 26 -4.27 -4.82 -17.75
N LYS A 27 -3.57 -5.86 -18.25
CA LYS A 27 -2.31 -5.68 -19.00
C LYS A 27 -2.38 -4.72 -20.20
N GLY A 28 -3.56 -4.52 -20.81
CA GLY A 28 -3.74 -3.58 -21.93
C GLY A 28 -4.03 -2.13 -21.55
N ILE A 29 -4.29 -1.81 -20.27
CA ILE A 29 -4.68 -0.45 -19.85
C ILE A 29 -3.52 0.18 -19.08
N PRO A 30 -2.94 1.30 -19.56
CA PRO A 30 -1.86 1.97 -18.84
C PRO A 30 -2.30 2.32 -17.41
N GLU A 31 -1.35 2.29 -16.50
CA GLU A 31 -1.57 2.74 -15.14
C GLU A 31 -1.56 4.26 -15.06
N ASP A 32 -2.50 4.79 -14.30
CA ASP A 32 -2.60 6.22 -14.09
C ASP A 32 -1.31 6.72 -13.44
N PRO A 33 -0.75 7.83 -13.96
CA PRO A 33 0.46 8.39 -13.39
C PRO A 33 0.23 8.78 -11.94
N CYS A 34 1.26 8.65 -11.11
CA CYS A 34 1.17 9.12 -9.74
C CYS A 34 0.89 10.64 -9.70
N SER A 35 -0.01 11.05 -8.81
CA SER A 35 -0.36 12.45 -8.56
C SER A 35 0.66 13.08 -7.60
N LEU A 36 1.58 13.89 -8.13
CA LEU A 36 2.64 14.51 -7.33
C LEU A 36 2.08 15.42 -6.24
N GLN A 37 1.05 16.20 -6.58
CA GLN A 37 0.35 17.09 -5.64
C GLN A 37 -0.20 16.30 -4.44
N TYR A 38 -0.89 15.19 -4.68
CA TYR A 38 -1.44 14.36 -3.62
C TYR A 38 -0.34 13.86 -2.65
N TYR A 39 0.75 13.30 -3.18
CA TYR A 39 1.83 12.80 -2.32
C TYR A 39 2.59 13.92 -1.61
N PHE A 40 2.72 15.09 -2.26
CA PHE A 40 3.26 16.29 -1.63
C PHE A 40 2.37 16.76 -0.47
N ASP A 41 1.06 16.85 -0.69
CA ASP A 41 0.10 17.29 0.32
C ASP A 41 0.10 16.32 1.51
N GLN A 42 0.11 15.01 1.28
CA GLN A 42 0.22 14.03 2.36
C GLN A 42 1.51 14.19 3.17
N MET A 43 2.64 14.47 2.50
CA MET A 43 3.91 14.73 3.18
C MET A 43 3.86 16.04 3.98
N ALA A 44 3.40 17.14 3.38
CA ALA A 44 3.31 18.44 4.01
C ALA A 44 2.34 18.42 5.20
N MET A 45 1.19 17.77 5.06
CA MET A 45 0.20 17.61 6.12
C MET A 45 0.78 16.89 7.33
N CYS A 46 1.62 15.87 7.11
CA CYS A 46 2.31 15.18 8.21
C CYS A 46 3.20 16.14 9.02
N LEU A 47 3.88 17.07 8.35
CA LEU A 47 4.79 18.03 8.97
C LEU A 47 4.07 19.19 9.70
N THR A 48 2.76 19.34 9.52
CA THR A 48 2.01 20.40 10.19
C THR A 48 2.07 20.24 11.71
N VAL A 49 2.15 21.37 12.43
CA VAL A 49 2.21 21.37 13.91
C VAL A 49 1.04 20.61 14.51
N PHE A 50 -0.17 20.76 13.96
CA PHE A 50 -1.35 20.05 14.44
C PHE A 50 -1.25 18.52 14.29
N SER A 51 -0.79 18.03 13.13
CA SER A 51 -0.52 16.61 12.91
C SER A 51 0.55 16.09 13.88
N GLN A 52 1.64 16.85 14.04
CA GLN A 52 2.74 16.49 14.92
C GLN A 52 2.34 16.45 16.39
N MET A 53 1.53 17.41 16.86
CA MET A 53 0.99 17.43 18.22
C MET A 53 0.06 16.25 18.49
N ASN A 54 -0.85 15.93 17.55
CA ASN A 54 -1.74 14.77 17.67
C ASN A 54 -0.96 13.45 17.72
N HIS A 55 0.08 13.33 16.90
CA HIS A 55 0.95 12.16 16.92
C HIS A 55 1.71 12.04 18.24
N TYR A 56 2.28 13.16 18.72
CA TYR A 56 2.98 13.20 20.00
C TYR A 56 2.04 12.85 21.17
N TYR A 57 0.79 13.34 21.15
CA TYR A 57 -0.21 12.98 22.14
C TYR A 57 -0.53 11.47 22.16
N ARG A 58 -0.62 10.83 20.98
CA ARG A 58 -0.97 9.40 20.88
C ARG A 58 0.20 8.45 21.16
N TYR A 59 1.41 8.80 20.72
CA TYR A 59 2.56 7.89 20.72
C TYR A 59 3.73 8.38 21.59
N GLY A 60 3.67 9.60 22.14
CA GLY A 60 4.74 10.18 22.97
C GLY A 60 5.97 10.69 22.19
N GLU A 61 5.93 10.63 20.86
CA GLU A 61 7.03 11.06 19.99
C GLU A 61 6.55 11.78 18.74
N TYR A 62 7.41 12.64 18.19
CA TYR A 62 7.15 13.31 16.93
C TYR A 62 7.21 12.33 15.76
N ASN A 63 6.23 12.41 14.85
CA ASN A 63 6.28 11.61 13.64
C ASN A 63 7.45 12.07 12.76
N ARG A 64 8.26 11.12 12.29
CA ARG A 64 9.35 11.41 11.34
C ARG A 64 8.88 11.50 9.89
N CYS A 65 7.59 11.25 9.61
CA CYS A 65 6.95 11.34 8.29
C CYS A 65 7.66 10.52 7.18
N LYS A 66 8.41 9.47 7.55
CA LYS A 66 9.27 8.70 6.64
C LYS A 66 8.47 8.02 5.51
N GLY A 67 7.29 7.50 5.82
CA GLY A 67 6.41 6.86 4.83
C GLY A 67 5.99 7.84 3.75
N ASN A 68 5.41 8.97 4.15
CA ASN A 68 4.91 10.00 3.24
C ASN A 68 6.06 10.60 2.41
N PHE A 69 7.22 10.83 3.02
CA PHE A 69 8.40 11.32 2.32
C PHE A 69 8.91 10.30 1.28
N LYS A 70 8.94 9.02 1.62
CA LYS A 70 9.31 7.94 0.69
C LYS A 70 8.36 7.89 -0.50
N ASP A 71 7.06 8.07 -0.26
CA ASP A 71 6.03 8.05 -1.30
C ASP A 71 6.13 9.24 -2.24
N PHE A 72 6.31 10.43 -1.68
CA PHE A 72 6.57 11.64 -2.45
C PHE A 72 7.83 11.51 -3.31
N LYS A 73 8.95 11.10 -2.70
CA LYS A 73 10.22 10.90 -3.42
C LYS A 73 10.09 9.83 -4.52
N TRP A 74 9.37 8.75 -4.25
CA TRP A 74 9.11 7.74 -5.28
C TRP A 74 8.34 8.33 -6.46
N CYS A 75 7.26 9.08 -6.20
CA CYS A 75 6.47 9.65 -7.29
C CYS A 75 7.30 10.65 -8.12
N LEU A 76 8.09 11.49 -7.43
CA LEU A 76 9.03 12.40 -8.09
C LEU A 76 10.04 11.63 -8.97
N SER A 77 10.60 10.52 -8.47
CA SER A 77 11.54 9.69 -9.24
C SER A 77 10.90 8.98 -10.42
N THR A 78 9.60 8.66 -10.36
CA THR A 78 8.88 8.05 -11.48
C THR A 78 8.71 9.04 -12.63
N LYS A 79 8.59 10.35 -12.35
CA LYS A 79 8.44 11.39 -13.38
C LYS A 79 9.70 11.61 -14.22
N SER A 80 10.88 11.26 -13.70
CA SER A 80 12.15 11.40 -14.43
C SER A 80 12.50 10.18 -15.29
N LYS A 81 11.73 9.09 -15.21
CA LYS A 81 11.97 7.85 -15.95
C LYS A 81 11.26 7.83 -17.30
N ALA A 82 11.73 6.96 -18.18
CA ALA A 82 11.02 6.66 -19.43
C ALA A 82 9.60 6.13 -19.14
N HIS A 83 8.68 6.33 -20.08
CA HIS A 83 7.27 5.97 -19.90
C HIS A 83 7.08 4.48 -19.56
N GLU A 84 7.78 3.59 -20.26
CA GLU A 84 7.68 2.13 -20.03
C GLU A 84 8.16 1.75 -18.62
N GLU A 85 9.34 2.22 -18.20
CA GLU A 85 9.86 1.97 -16.85
C GLU A 85 8.96 2.55 -15.76
N ALA A 86 8.37 3.73 -16.02
CA ALA A 86 7.43 4.34 -15.11
C ALA A 86 6.18 3.46 -14.96
N GLN A 87 5.62 2.96 -16.07
CA GLN A 87 4.46 2.08 -16.09
C GLN A 87 4.73 0.77 -15.33
N GLU A 88 5.87 0.13 -15.55
CA GLU A 88 6.27 -1.06 -14.78
C GLU A 88 6.40 -0.76 -13.28
N GLY A 89 6.99 0.38 -12.93
CA GLY A 89 7.11 0.84 -11.55
C GLY A 89 5.76 1.10 -10.88
N LEU A 90 4.81 1.69 -11.60
CA LEU A 90 3.43 1.91 -11.15
C LEU A 90 2.72 0.58 -10.89
N ARG A 91 2.82 -0.37 -11.84
CA ARG A 91 2.24 -1.71 -11.72
C ARG A 91 2.81 -2.45 -10.52
N LYS A 92 4.13 -2.46 -10.36
CA LYS A 92 4.80 -3.09 -9.22
C LYS A 92 4.36 -2.48 -7.88
N ARG A 93 4.24 -1.15 -7.80
CA ARG A 93 3.77 -0.49 -6.58
C ARG A 93 2.32 -0.84 -6.26
N ARG A 94 1.45 -0.89 -7.27
CA ARG A 94 0.07 -1.33 -7.12
C ARG A 94 0.01 -2.75 -6.55
N LEU A 95 0.75 -3.70 -7.12
CA LEU A 95 0.84 -5.07 -6.61
C LEU A 95 1.26 -5.10 -5.13
N GLN A 96 2.29 -4.33 -4.77
CA GLN A 96 2.76 -4.23 -3.38
C GLN A 96 1.70 -3.63 -2.44
N GLN A 97 0.92 -2.65 -2.89
CA GLN A 97 -0.16 -2.07 -2.11
C GLN A 97 -1.28 -3.09 -1.88
N TRP A 98 -1.75 -3.76 -2.93
CA TRP A 98 -2.74 -4.83 -2.83
C TRP A 98 -2.29 -5.96 -1.89
N MET A 99 -1.01 -6.31 -1.91
CA MET A 99 -0.47 -7.27 -0.95
C MET A 99 -0.56 -6.81 0.49
N LYS A 100 -0.14 -5.57 0.78
CA LYS A 100 -0.26 -5.02 2.13
C LYS A 100 -1.71 -5.00 2.60
N PHE A 101 -2.65 -4.69 1.71
CA PHE A 101 -4.06 -4.73 2.03
C PHE A 101 -4.56 -6.15 2.32
N ARG A 102 -4.13 -7.15 1.55
CA ARG A 102 -4.53 -8.57 1.77
C ARG A 102 -3.88 -9.20 3.00
N GLN A 103 -2.67 -8.80 3.35
CA GLN A 103 -1.96 -9.30 4.54
C GLN A 103 -2.38 -8.60 5.83
N GLY A 104 -3.09 -7.46 5.71
CA GLY A 104 -3.65 -6.76 6.85
C GLY A 104 -4.79 -7.55 7.51
N PRO A 105 -5.15 -7.19 8.76
CA PRO A 105 -6.28 -7.79 9.44
C PRO A 105 -7.56 -7.58 8.63
N ASN A 106 -8.32 -8.66 8.41
CA ASN A 106 -9.58 -8.63 7.70
C ASN A 106 -10.74 -8.64 8.72
N SER A 107 -11.87 -8.04 8.35
CA SER A 107 -13.12 -8.15 9.10
C SER A 107 -13.56 -9.59 9.37
N GLU A 108 -13.23 -10.52 8.46
CA GLU A 108 -13.50 -11.96 8.60
C GLU A 108 -12.71 -12.63 9.73
N ASP A 109 -11.61 -12.02 10.19
CA ASP A 109 -10.84 -12.52 11.33
C ASP A 109 -11.58 -12.30 12.67
N ILE A 110 -12.47 -11.30 12.72
CA ILE A 110 -13.22 -10.91 13.92
C ILE A 110 -14.69 -11.32 13.82
N TRP A 111 -15.28 -11.20 12.64
CA TRP A 111 -16.70 -11.43 12.41
C TRP A 111 -16.95 -12.57 11.44
N LYS A 112 -17.75 -13.54 11.89
CA LYS A 112 -18.23 -14.62 11.02
C LYS A 112 -19.27 -14.07 10.05
N MET A 113 -19.20 -14.53 8.80
CA MET A 113 -20.18 -14.20 7.78
C MET A 113 -21.59 -14.65 8.23
N ARG A 114 -22.59 -13.78 8.08
CA ARG A 114 -23.98 -14.10 8.42
C ARG A 114 -24.60 -14.91 7.29
N THR A 115 -25.16 -16.07 7.61
CA THR A 115 -25.78 -16.96 6.61
C THR A 115 -27.23 -16.57 6.28
N SER A 116 -27.90 -15.88 7.18
CA SER A 116 -29.29 -15.43 7.02
C SER A 116 -29.40 -13.91 7.17
N PRO A 117 -30.29 -13.25 6.39
CA PRO A 117 -30.62 -11.85 6.62
C PRO A 117 -31.30 -11.71 7.99
N LYS A 118 -31.11 -10.55 8.64
CA LYS A 118 -31.89 -10.22 9.83
C LYS A 118 -33.36 -10.18 9.40
N SER A 119 -34.23 -10.90 10.09
CA SER A 119 -35.68 -10.76 9.90
C SER A 119 -36.07 -9.31 10.14
N SER A 120 -36.82 -8.72 9.21
CA SER A 120 -37.46 -7.42 9.44
C SER A 120 -38.40 -7.57 10.62
N GLU A 121 -38.04 -6.98 11.73
CA GLU A 121 -38.88 -6.79 12.91
C GLU A 121 -39.63 -5.47 12.73
#